data_AF-T1H190-F1
#
_entry.id   AF-T1H190-F1
#
_cell.length_a   1.000
_cell.length_b   1.000
_cell.length_c   1.000
_cell.angle_alpha   90.00
_cell.angle_beta   90.00
_cell.angle_gamma   90.00
#
_symmetry.space_group_name_H-M   'P 1'
#
loop_
_entity.id
_entity.type
_entity.pdbx_description
1 polymer ?
#
loop_
_entity_poly.entity_id
_entity_poly.type
_entity_poly.pdbx_seq_one_letter_code
_entity_poly.pdbx_strand_id
1 'polypeptide(L)'
;MSVRFSIDDPKFRRFNFLIEEGMRLFGEIHTVDYIPTVQYLPGKLSAKNKIAKNREEMQQFYREVIDDHKKTYDPAVTRDLIDVYIAEIENAKEEGRDNELFDGKDHEEQVVQVIIDLFSAGMETIKTTLLWINVFMLRNPEEMKRVQEELDQVVGRHRLPSIEDLQFLPITESTILESMRRSSIVPLATTHSPTRDVEINGYKIPAGSHVIPLINSVHMDPNLWDKPEEFRPSRFVDSEGKVRRPEYFIPFGVGRRMCLGDILAKMELFLFFASFMHTFNITLPEGHPMPSLKGNVGATITPESFNVCLTPRPLINVNEKKHTQTSTTSSSSSTTASTATAKSSSSSSSH
;
A
#
# COMPACT_ATOMS: atom_id res chain seq x y z
N MET A 1 -11.40 5.30 9.35
CA MET A 1 -10.55 5.55 10.53
C MET A 1 -9.49 6.58 10.15
N SER A 2 -9.82 7.87 10.27
CA SER A 2 -8.93 9.01 10.05
C SER A 2 -7.90 9.15 11.18
N VAL A 3 -7.22 8.04 11.50
CA VAL A 3 -6.20 7.94 12.55
C VAL A 3 -4.95 7.30 11.95
N ARG A 4 -3.78 7.87 12.26
CA ARG A 4 -2.48 7.27 11.95
C ARG A 4 -1.87 6.75 13.24
N PHE A 5 -1.33 5.53 13.19
CA PHE A 5 -0.66 4.90 14.31
C PHE A 5 0.85 5.19 14.28
N SER A 6 1.46 5.31 15.45
CA SER A 6 2.92 5.27 15.55
C SER A 6 3.42 3.86 15.23
N ILE A 7 4.61 3.74 14.65
CA ILE A 7 5.27 2.45 14.37
C ILE A 7 5.45 1.63 15.67
N ASP A 8 5.60 2.32 16.80
CA ASP A 8 5.81 1.72 18.11
C ASP A 8 4.53 1.49 18.91
N ASP A 9 3.36 1.80 18.34
CA ASP A 9 2.08 1.59 19.02
C ASP A 9 1.81 0.08 19.20
N PRO A 10 1.71 -0.41 20.46
CA PRO A 10 1.50 -1.82 20.72
C PRO A 10 0.14 -2.32 20.23
N LYS A 11 -0.91 -1.47 20.22
CA LYS A 11 -2.23 -1.83 19.68
C LYS A 11 -2.14 -2.04 18.17
N PHE A 12 -1.45 -1.14 17.47
CA PHE A 12 -1.29 -1.26 16.02
C PHE A 12 -0.43 -2.45 15.61
N ARG A 13 0.66 -2.73 16.33
CA ARG A 13 1.47 -3.94 16.10
C ARG A 13 0.66 -5.22 16.32
N ARG A 14 -0.16 -5.27 17.38
CA ARG A 14 -1.05 -6.41 17.63
C ARG A 14 -2.08 -6.57 16.52
N PHE A 15 -2.67 -5.47 16.08
CA PHE A 15 -3.63 -5.45 14.98
C PHE A 15 -3.03 -5.95 13.65
N ASN A 16 -1.83 -5.47 13.27
CA ASN A 16 -1.13 -5.98 12.09
C ASN A 16 -0.83 -7.48 12.18
N PHE A 17 -0.38 -7.94 13.35
CA PHE A 17 -0.15 -9.37 13.59
C PHE A 17 -1.44 -10.20 13.40
N LEU A 18 -2.60 -9.71 13.86
CA LEU A 18 -3.87 -10.41 13.69
C LEU A 18 -4.27 -10.55 12.21
N ILE A 19 -4.04 -9.51 11.40
CA ILE A 19 -4.29 -9.56 9.94
C ILE A 19 -3.35 -10.57 9.28
N GLU A 20 -2.04 -10.48 9.53
CA GLU A 20 -1.04 -11.36 8.93
C GLU A 20 -1.29 -12.83 9.30
N GLU A 21 -1.54 -13.10 10.59
CA GLU A 21 -1.86 -14.45 11.05
C GLU A 21 -3.17 -14.94 10.44
N GLY A 22 -4.19 -14.07 10.32
CA GLY A 22 -5.46 -14.38 9.67
C GLY A 22 -5.28 -14.80 8.21
N MET A 23 -4.51 -14.04 7.42
CA MET A 23 -4.27 -14.31 6.00
C MET A 23 -3.49 -15.60 5.76
N ARG A 24 -2.52 -15.90 6.64
CA ARG A 24 -1.78 -17.16 6.62
C ARG A 24 -2.70 -18.35 6.95
N LEU A 25 -3.47 -18.25 8.03
CA LEU A 25 -4.38 -19.32 8.45
C LEU A 25 -5.52 -19.53 7.45
N PHE A 26 -5.97 -18.49 6.73
CA PHE A 26 -6.98 -18.62 5.69
C PHE A 26 -6.52 -19.56 4.57
N GLY A 27 -5.25 -19.46 4.15
CA GLY A 27 -4.64 -20.40 3.22
C GLY A 27 -4.60 -21.84 3.75
N GLU A 28 -4.42 -22.02 5.06
CA GLU A 28 -4.45 -23.35 5.68
C GLU A 28 -5.87 -23.94 5.73
N ILE A 29 -6.91 -23.13 5.92
CA ILE A 29 -8.28 -23.66 6.04
C ILE A 29 -9.03 -23.72 4.72
N HIS A 30 -8.50 -23.18 3.61
CA HIS A 30 -9.17 -23.17 2.30
C HIS A 30 -9.72 -24.55 1.87
N THR A 31 -9.03 -25.65 2.20
CA THR A 31 -9.52 -27.02 1.91
C THR A 31 -10.84 -27.38 2.60
N VAL A 32 -11.16 -26.73 3.73
CA VAL A 32 -12.41 -26.94 4.48
C VAL A 32 -13.62 -26.47 3.68
N ASP A 33 -13.47 -25.43 2.86
CA ASP A 33 -14.56 -24.89 2.05
C ASP A 33 -15.04 -25.89 0.98
N TYR A 34 -14.15 -26.77 0.52
CA TYR A 34 -14.45 -27.78 -0.51
C TYR A 34 -14.68 -29.17 0.08
N ILE A 35 -14.06 -29.48 1.23
CA ILE A 35 -14.20 -30.76 1.91
C ILE A 35 -14.52 -30.48 3.39
N PRO A 36 -15.79 -30.21 3.73
CA PRO A 36 -16.17 -29.76 5.07
C PRO A 36 -15.74 -30.72 6.19
N THR A 37 -15.65 -32.03 5.93
CA THR A 37 -15.23 -33.03 6.93
C THR A 37 -13.77 -32.87 7.38
N VAL A 38 -12.91 -32.23 6.57
CA VAL A 38 -11.51 -31.97 6.91
C VAL A 38 -11.37 -31.00 8.10
N GLN A 39 -12.41 -30.22 8.42
CA GLN A 39 -12.40 -29.30 9.54
C GLN A 39 -12.19 -29.97 10.90
N TYR A 40 -12.49 -31.26 11.02
CA TYR A 40 -12.36 -32.03 12.27
C TYR A 40 -10.94 -32.55 12.51
N LEU A 41 -10.04 -32.46 11.53
CA LEU A 41 -8.63 -32.84 11.74
C LEU A 41 -7.96 -31.88 12.73
N PRO A 42 -7.12 -32.37 13.67
CA PRO A 42 -6.57 -31.57 14.76
C PRO A 42 -5.92 -30.24 14.32
N GLY A 43 -5.12 -30.25 13.24
CA GLY A 43 -4.49 -29.04 12.71
C GLY A 43 -5.48 -28.03 12.12
N LYS A 44 -6.48 -28.50 11.38
CA LYS A 44 -7.51 -27.64 10.76
C LYS A 44 -8.47 -27.08 11.80
N LEU A 45 -8.85 -27.90 12.78
CA LEU A 45 -9.68 -27.46 13.90
C LEU A 45 -8.95 -26.38 14.74
N SER A 46 -7.66 -26.59 15.01
CA SER A 46 -6.83 -25.59 15.70
C SER A 46 -6.76 -24.27 14.91
N ALA A 47 -6.48 -24.34 13.60
CA ALA A 47 -6.47 -23.17 12.72
C ALA A 47 -7.83 -22.44 12.70
N LYS A 48 -8.94 -23.19 12.57
CA LYS A 48 -10.31 -22.63 12.59
C LYS A 48 -10.61 -21.90 13.90
N ASN A 49 -10.31 -22.53 15.05
CA ASN A 49 -10.52 -21.94 16.36
C ASN A 49 -9.66 -20.69 16.56
N LYS A 50 -8.43 -20.73 16.06
CA LYS A 50 -7.49 -19.61 16.10
C LYS A 50 -7.97 -18.43 15.24
N ILE A 51 -8.49 -18.68 14.03
CA ILE A 51 -9.13 -17.66 13.19
C ILE A 51 -10.32 -17.04 13.91
N ALA A 52 -11.19 -17.84 14.53
CA ALA A 52 -12.35 -17.35 15.27
C ALA A 52 -11.92 -16.41 16.41
N LYS A 53 -10.92 -16.81 17.21
CA LYS A 53 -10.36 -15.97 18.28
C LYS A 53 -9.74 -14.67 17.75
N ASN A 54 -8.98 -14.76 16.66
CA ASN A 54 -8.35 -13.58 16.05
C ASN A 54 -9.41 -12.61 15.50
N ARG A 55 -10.51 -13.12 14.93
CA ARG A 55 -11.63 -12.31 14.47
C ARG A 55 -12.34 -11.59 15.61
N GLU A 56 -12.57 -12.27 16.73
CA GLU A 56 -13.19 -11.66 17.92
C GLU A 56 -12.34 -10.49 18.46
N GLU A 57 -11.02 -10.69 18.58
CA GLU A 57 -10.10 -9.64 19.03
C GLU A 57 -10.06 -8.45 18.05
N MET A 58 -10.10 -8.73 16.74
CA MET A 58 -10.14 -7.70 15.70
C MET A 58 -11.46 -6.92 15.73
N GLN A 59 -12.59 -7.61 15.89
CA GLN A 59 -13.90 -6.97 16.03
C GLN A 59 -13.92 -6.04 17.24
N GLN A 60 -13.38 -6.47 18.38
CA GLN A 60 -13.30 -5.63 19.57
C GLN A 60 -12.48 -4.35 19.32
N PHE A 61 -11.33 -4.47 18.65
CA PHE A 61 -10.52 -3.30 18.27
C PHE A 61 -11.32 -2.31 17.42
N TYR A 62 -12.07 -2.78 16.41
CA TYR A 62 -12.85 -1.89 15.55
C TYR A 62 -14.05 -1.28 16.25
N ARG A 63 -14.72 -2.02 17.14
CA ARG A 63 -15.82 -1.47 17.96
C ARG A 63 -15.34 -0.31 18.81
N GLU A 64 -14.18 -0.43 19.46
CA GLU A 64 -13.59 0.68 20.22
C GLU A 64 -13.40 1.92 19.33
N VAL A 65 -12.87 1.75 18.11
CA VAL A 65 -12.68 2.88 17.19
C VAL A 65 -14.01 3.47 16.73
N ILE A 66 -15.00 2.65 16.41
CA ILE A 66 -16.33 3.10 15.97
C ILE A 66 -17.05 3.83 17.10
N ASP A 67 -16.97 3.34 18.33
CA ASP A 67 -17.56 3.99 19.51
C ASP A 67 -16.92 5.36 19.76
N ASP A 68 -15.61 5.49 19.57
CA ASP A 68 -14.93 6.79 19.66
C ASP A 68 -15.35 7.76 18.55
N HIS A 69 -15.64 7.26 17.33
CA HIS A 69 -16.20 8.09 16.26
C HIS A 69 -17.60 8.60 16.63
N LYS A 70 -18.48 7.74 17.17
CA LYS A 70 -19.83 8.13 17.59
C LYS A 70 -19.83 9.19 18.69
N LYS A 71 -18.92 9.10 19.66
CA LYS A 71 -18.81 10.11 20.75
C LYS A 71 -18.50 11.52 20.24
N THR A 72 -17.86 11.61 19.09
CA THR A 72 -17.34 12.86 18.50
C THR A 72 -17.96 13.14 17.13
N TYR A 73 -19.07 12.48 16.81
CA TYR A 73 -19.76 12.61 15.55
C TYR A 73 -20.45 13.98 15.44
N ASP A 74 -20.31 14.62 14.29
CA ASP A 74 -20.93 15.88 13.94
C ASP A 74 -21.56 15.74 12.53
N PRO A 75 -22.90 15.80 12.39
CA PRO A 75 -23.56 15.72 11.08
C PRO A 75 -23.09 16.79 10.08
N ALA A 76 -22.52 17.90 10.54
CA ALA A 76 -21.99 18.95 9.67
C ALA A 76 -20.62 18.63 9.08
N VAL A 77 -19.90 17.62 9.62
CA VAL A 77 -18.52 17.31 9.24
C VAL A 77 -18.31 15.80 9.08
N THR A 78 -18.10 15.36 7.84
CA THR A 78 -17.71 13.97 7.55
C THR A 78 -16.19 13.80 7.60
N ARG A 79 -15.67 13.05 8.59
CA ARG A 79 -14.22 12.83 8.76
C ARG A 79 -13.71 11.65 7.95
N ASP A 80 -14.49 10.59 7.84
CA ASP A 80 -14.16 9.37 7.10
C ASP A 80 -15.37 8.49 6.82
N LEU A 81 -15.11 7.28 6.30
CA LEU A 81 -16.12 6.27 6.00
C LEU A 81 -16.99 5.88 7.20
N ILE A 82 -16.48 5.89 8.43
CA ILE A 82 -17.28 5.55 9.62
C ILE A 82 -18.35 6.62 9.82
N ASP A 83 -18.00 7.89 9.68
CA ASP A 83 -18.99 8.98 9.78
C ASP A 83 -20.02 8.92 8.65
N VAL A 84 -19.60 8.56 7.42
CA VAL A 84 -20.55 8.32 6.32
C VAL A 84 -21.53 7.21 6.70
N TYR A 85 -21.04 6.13 7.31
CA TYR A 85 -21.87 5.01 7.73
C TYR A 85 -22.83 5.39 8.86
N ILE A 86 -22.37 6.18 9.84
CA ILE A 86 -23.21 6.71 10.92
C ILE A 86 -24.30 7.62 10.34
N ALA A 87 -23.95 8.53 9.43
CA ALA A 87 -24.89 9.44 8.78
C ALA A 87 -25.98 8.67 8.02
N GLU A 88 -25.62 7.62 7.27
CA GLU A 88 -26.60 6.80 6.54
C GLU A 88 -27.55 6.07 7.49
N ILE A 89 -27.07 5.58 8.64
CA ILE A 89 -27.91 4.96 9.67
C ILE A 89 -28.89 5.98 10.27
N GLU A 90 -28.43 7.21 10.54
CA GLU A 90 -29.29 8.28 11.06
C GLU A 90 -30.34 8.71 10.04
N ASN A 91 -29.95 8.96 8.79
CA ASN A 91 -30.87 9.31 7.71
C ASN A 91 -31.94 8.23 7.50
N ALA A 92 -31.55 6.95 7.49
CA ALA A 92 -32.51 5.86 7.33
C ALA A 92 -33.53 5.78 8.48
N LYS A 93 -33.13 6.13 9.71
CA LYS A 93 -34.04 6.22 10.87
C LYS A 93 -35.02 7.37 10.73
N GLU A 94 -34.54 8.55 10.30
CA GLU A 94 -35.40 9.72 10.07
C GLU A 94 -36.43 9.47 8.96
N GLU A 95 -36.02 8.77 7.90
CA GLU A 95 -36.87 8.37 6.78
C GLU A 95 -37.78 7.18 7.09
N GLY A 96 -37.66 6.55 8.27
CA GLY A 96 -38.46 5.39 8.67
C GLY A 96 -38.17 4.11 7.88
N ARG A 97 -36.98 3.99 7.30
CA ARG A 97 -36.52 2.88 6.43
C ARG A 97 -35.31 2.14 6.98
N ASP A 98 -35.04 2.29 8.27
CA ASP A 98 -33.93 1.65 8.97
C ASP A 98 -34.01 0.11 8.90
N ASN A 99 -35.21 -0.47 8.96
CA ASN A 99 -35.41 -1.92 8.81
C ASN A 99 -35.04 -2.48 7.42
N GLU A 100 -34.93 -1.63 6.39
CA GLU A 100 -34.55 -2.02 5.03
C GLU A 100 -33.07 -1.74 4.74
N LEU A 101 -32.42 -0.91 5.55
CA LEU A 101 -31.03 -0.54 5.37
C LEU A 101 -30.13 -1.78 5.49
N PHE A 102 -29.14 -1.88 4.60
CA PHE A 102 -28.20 -3.01 4.53
C PHE A 102 -28.90 -4.38 4.50
N ASP A 103 -29.99 -4.51 3.74
CA ASP A 103 -30.80 -5.72 3.63
C ASP A 103 -31.39 -6.19 4.97
N GLY A 104 -31.72 -5.24 5.87
CA GLY A 104 -32.28 -5.50 7.20
C GLY A 104 -31.31 -6.20 8.14
N LYS A 105 -30.00 -6.06 7.92
CA LYS A 105 -28.95 -6.58 8.80
C LYS A 105 -28.67 -5.60 9.95
N ASP A 106 -28.06 -6.12 11.01
CA ASP A 106 -27.61 -5.29 12.13
C ASP A 106 -26.58 -4.25 11.64
N HIS A 107 -26.95 -2.96 11.71
CA HIS A 107 -26.13 -1.86 11.20
C HIS A 107 -24.78 -1.77 11.92
N GLU A 108 -24.74 -2.10 13.21
CA GLU A 108 -23.53 -2.04 14.02
C GLU A 108 -22.55 -3.15 13.66
N GLU A 109 -23.07 -4.35 13.41
CA GLU A 109 -22.25 -5.45 12.91
C GLU A 109 -21.78 -5.19 11.48
N GLN A 110 -22.62 -4.58 10.64
CA GLN A 110 -22.26 -4.28 9.25
C GLN A 110 -21.11 -3.27 9.17
N VAL A 111 -21.14 -2.18 9.94
CA VAL A 111 -20.03 -1.20 9.93
C VAL A 111 -18.73 -1.85 10.41
N VAL A 112 -18.77 -2.68 11.46
CA VAL A 112 -17.60 -3.41 11.95
C VAL A 112 -17.03 -4.32 10.85
N GLN A 113 -17.89 -5.09 10.17
CA GLN A 113 -17.46 -6.01 9.13
C GLN A 113 -16.90 -5.28 7.90
N VAL A 114 -17.52 -4.18 7.46
CA VAL A 114 -17.04 -3.37 6.35
C VAL A 114 -15.64 -2.83 6.63
N ILE A 115 -15.40 -2.33 7.84
CA ILE A 115 -14.09 -1.81 8.23
C ILE A 115 -13.05 -2.95 8.31
N ILE A 116 -13.41 -4.12 8.85
CA ILE A 116 -12.55 -5.31 8.82
C ILE A 116 -12.14 -5.65 7.39
N ASP A 117 -13.09 -5.71 6.47
CA ASP A 117 -12.87 -6.12 5.08
C ASP A 117 -11.94 -5.12 4.37
N LEU A 118 -12.19 -3.81 4.51
CA LEU A 118 -11.40 -2.77 3.84
C LEU A 118 -9.95 -2.72 4.32
N PHE A 119 -9.72 -2.77 5.63
CA PHE A 119 -8.36 -2.71 6.17
C PHE A 119 -7.60 -4.02 5.95
N SER A 120 -8.25 -5.17 6.11
CA SER A 120 -7.62 -6.46 5.83
C SER A 120 -7.23 -6.58 4.35
N ALA A 121 -8.12 -6.20 3.43
CA ALA A 121 -7.86 -6.25 2.00
C ALA A 121 -6.82 -5.20 1.56
N GLY A 122 -6.96 -3.95 2.01
CA GLY A 122 -6.09 -2.84 1.61
C GLY A 122 -4.66 -2.96 2.13
N MET A 123 -4.48 -3.36 3.39
CA MET A 123 -3.14 -3.38 3.99
C MET A 123 -2.28 -4.53 3.48
N GLU A 124 -2.81 -5.75 3.50
CA GLU A 124 -2.02 -6.94 3.16
C GLU A 124 -1.62 -6.93 1.67
N THR A 125 -2.55 -6.58 0.77
CA THR A 125 -2.30 -6.64 -0.68
C THR A 125 -1.29 -5.58 -1.13
N ILE A 126 -1.35 -4.37 -0.58
CA ILE A 126 -0.42 -3.28 -0.91
C ILE A 126 0.97 -3.58 -0.36
N LYS A 127 1.06 -3.96 0.91
CA LYS A 127 2.33 -4.39 1.54
C LYS A 127 2.98 -5.49 0.70
N THR A 128 2.23 -6.53 0.36
CA THR A 128 2.74 -7.68 -0.39
C THR A 128 3.23 -7.30 -1.79
N THR A 129 2.47 -6.45 -2.49
CA THR A 129 2.87 -5.97 -3.83
C THR A 129 4.15 -5.13 -3.75
N LEU A 130 4.26 -4.22 -2.77
CA LEU A 130 5.48 -3.42 -2.56
C LEU A 130 6.68 -4.29 -2.22
N LEU A 131 6.51 -5.35 -1.41
CA LEU A 131 7.59 -6.30 -1.13
C LEU A 131 8.05 -7.02 -2.41
N TRP A 132 7.13 -7.49 -3.24
CA TRP A 132 7.47 -8.10 -4.53
C TRP A 132 8.15 -7.14 -5.50
N ILE A 133 7.70 -5.88 -5.57
CA ILE A 133 8.37 -4.84 -6.37
C ILE A 133 9.85 -4.74 -5.96
N ASN A 134 10.15 -4.71 -4.67
CA ASN A 134 11.52 -4.68 -4.18
C ASN A 134 12.32 -5.93 -4.56
N VAL A 135 11.72 -7.13 -4.48
CA VAL A 135 12.36 -8.37 -4.96
C VAL A 135 12.70 -8.27 -6.45
N PHE A 136 11.79 -7.74 -7.27
CA PHE A 136 12.05 -7.56 -8.70
C PHE A 136 13.12 -6.50 -8.97
N MET A 137 13.14 -5.39 -8.23
CA MET A 137 14.18 -4.35 -8.39
C MET A 137 15.57 -4.87 -8.03
N LEU A 138 15.70 -5.62 -6.93
CA LEU A 138 16.97 -6.23 -6.51
C LEU A 138 17.50 -7.24 -7.55
N ARG A 139 16.59 -7.96 -8.21
CA ARG A 139 16.92 -8.93 -9.26
C ARG A 139 17.18 -8.29 -10.63
N ASN A 140 16.70 -7.06 -10.85
CA ASN A 140 16.80 -6.34 -12.10
C ASN A 140 17.35 -4.92 -11.85
N PRO A 141 18.62 -4.79 -11.42
CA PRO A 141 19.20 -3.50 -11.03
C PRO A 141 19.20 -2.47 -12.17
N GLU A 142 19.27 -2.90 -13.42
CA GLU A 142 19.15 -2.01 -14.59
C GLU A 142 17.75 -1.38 -14.69
N GLU A 143 16.68 -2.14 -14.43
CA GLU A 143 15.31 -1.58 -14.42
C GLU A 143 15.11 -0.64 -13.22
N MET A 144 15.66 -0.99 -12.05
CA MET A 144 15.67 -0.09 -10.90
C MET A 144 16.35 1.24 -11.23
N LYS A 145 17.52 1.19 -11.89
CA LYS A 145 18.25 2.38 -12.32
C LYS A 145 17.46 3.21 -13.33
N ARG A 146 16.80 2.59 -14.30
CA ARG A 146 15.96 3.28 -15.29
C ARG A 146 14.79 4.02 -14.63
N VAL A 147 14.12 3.40 -13.65
CA VAL A 147 13.07 4.06 -12.85
C VAL A 147 13.64 5.26 -12.10
N GLN A 148 14.80 5.09 -11.46
CA GLN A 148 15.46 6.16 -10.72
C GLN A 148 15.85 7.34 -11.63
N GLU A 149 16.36 7.08 -12.84
CA GLU A 149 16.72 8.09 -13.84
C GLU A 149 15.49 8.83 -14.37
N GLU A 150 14.41 8.11 -14.68
CA GLU A 150 13.15 8.71 -15.11
C GLU A 150 12.58 9.66 -14.04
N LEU A 151 12.55 9.22 -12.77
CA LEU A 151 12.10 10.04 -11.65
C LEU A 151 12.98 11.29 -11.49
N ASP A 152 14.29 11.16 -11.61
CA ASP A 152 15.20 12.31 -11.51
C ASP A 152 15.00 13.31 -12.65
N GLN A 153 14.69 12.83 -13.86
CA GLN A 153 14.46 13.68 -15.03
C GLN A 153 13.12 14.41 -14.96
N VAL A 154 12.04 13.72 -14.57
CA VAL A 154 10.67 14.24 -14.63
C VAL A 154 10.29 15.01 -13.36
N VAL A 155 10.56 14.43 -12.20
CA VAL A 155 10.23 15.03 -10.89
C VAL A 155 11.31 16.03 -10.49
N GLY A 156 12.58 15.74 -10.82
CA GLY A 156 13.73 16.48 -10.33
C GLY A 156 14.07 16.12 -8.89
N ARG A 157 15.26 16.53 -8.42
CA ARG A 157 15.74 16.23 -7.05
C ARG A 157 15.27 17.22 -5.98
N HIS A 158 14.34 18.12 -6.27
CA HIS A 158 13.97 19.25 -5.39
C HIS A 158 12.64 19.06 -4.63
N ARG A 159 11.91 17.99 -4.94
CA ARG A 159 10.64 17.61 -4.31
C ARG A 159 10.46 16.08 -4.38
N LEU A 160 9.49 15.55 -3.64
CA LEU A 160 9.06 14.16 -3.79
C LEU A 160 8.08 14.00 -4.97
N PRO A 161 7.96 12.79 -5.55
CA PRO A 161 6.94 12.48 -6.56
C PRO A 161 5.52 12.67 -6.01
N SER A 162 4.59 13.13 -6.86
CA SER A 162 3.15 13.24 -6.56
C SER A 162 2.33 12.51 -7.61
N ILE A 163 1.04 12.28 -7.34
CA ILE A 163 0.14 11.53 -8.25
C ILE A 163 0.09 12.14 -9.65
N GLU A 164 0.18 13.47 -9.74
CA GLU A 164 0.14 14.22 -10.99
C GLU A 164 1.31 13.90 -11.92
N ASP A 165 2.42 13.40 -11.38
CA ASP A 165 3.61 13.01 -12.14
C ASP A 165 3.42 11.69 -12.89
N LEU A 166 2.51 10.81 -12.45
CA LEU A 166 2.38 9.44 -12.96
C LEU A 166 2.25 9.39 -14.49
N GLN A 167 1.49 10.31 -15.09
CA GLN A 167 1.26 10.36 -16.54
C GLN A 167 2.54 10.63 -17.36
N PHE A 168 3.59 11.14 -16.72
CA PHE A 168 4.88 11.46 -17.32
C PHE A 168 5.96 10.44 -16.98
N LEU A 169 5.61 9.35 -16.29
CA LEU A 169 6.53 8.34 -15.76
C LEU A 169 6.23 6.93 -16.33
N PRO A 170 6.28 6.72 -17.66
CA PRO A 170 5.91 5.45 -18.28
C PRO A 170 6.77 4.25 -17.84
N ILE A 171 8.07 4.44 -17.53
CA ILE A 171 8.95 3.37 -17.04
C ILE A 171 8.55 2.98 -15.62
N THR A 172 8.30 3.97 -14.76
CA THR A 172 7.84 3.74 -13.37
C THR A 172 6.48 3.04 -13.37
N GLU A 173 5.52 3.53 -14.15
CA GLU A 173 4.19 2.94 -14.25
C GLU A 173 4.26 1.49 -14.79
N SER A 174 4.96 1.27 -15.91
CA SER A 174 5.10 -0.06 -16.50
C SER A 174 5.81 -1.05 -15.57
N THR A 175 6.74 -0.58 -14.73
CA THR A 175 7.40 -1.39 -13.70
C THR A 175 6.44 -1.86 -12.62
N ILE A 176 5.53 -0.99 -12.16
CA ILE A 176 4.47 -1.36 -11.21
C ILE A 176 3.53 -2.40 -11.85
N LEU A 177 3.09 -2.16 -13.09
CA LEU A 177 2.20 -3.08 -13.81
C LEU A 177 2.83 -4.47 -13.99
N GLU A 178 4.09 -4.54 -14.41
CA GLU A 178 4.80 -5.82 -14.54
C GLU A 178 5.01 -6.50 -13.20
N SER A 179 5.25 -5.75 -12.12
CA SER A 179 5.34 -6.31 -10.78
C SER A 179 4.02 -6.93 -10.34
N MET A 180 2.89 -6.29 -10.62
CA MET A 180 1.56 -6.85 -10.34
C MET A 180 1.29 -8.11 -11.16
N ARG A 181 1.61 -8.11 -12.46
CA ARG A 181 1.44 -9.29 -13.33
C ARG A 181 2.29 -10.46 -12.83
N ARG A 182 3.58 -10.20 -12.58
CA ARG A 182 4.58 -11.23 -12.29
C ARG A 182 4.43 -11.82 -10.90
N SER A 183 4.08 -11.00 -9.91
CA SER A 183 3.80 -11.50 -8.56
C SER A 183 2.43 -12.18 -8.47
N SER A 184 1.44 -11.69 -9.23
CA SER A 184 0.05 -12.18 -9.24
C SER A 184 -0.45 -12.54 -7.84
N ILE A 185 -0.28 -11.60 -6.88
CA ILE A 185 -0.34 -11.87 -5.44
C ILE A 185 -1.65 -12.52 -4.96
N VAL A 186 -2.75 -12.38 -5.70
CA VAL A 186 -4.02 -13.09 -5.48
C VAL A 186 -4.28 -14.02 -6.67
N PRO A 187 -3.58 -15.17 -6.78
CA PRO A 187 -3.52 -15.97 -8.00
C PRO A 187 -4.84 -16.66 -8.35
N LEU A 188 -5.71 -16.87 -7.36
CA LEU A 188 -6.99 -17.57 -7.48
C LEU A 188 -8.21 -16.63 -7.34
N ALA A 189 -7.98 -15.31 -7.30
CA ALA A 189 -9.01 -14.31 -6.98
C ALA A 189 -9.82 -14.71 -5.72
N THR A 190 -11.07 -14.24 -5.64
CA THR A 190 -12.07 -14.74 -4.70
C THR A 190 -12.96 -15.75 -5.41
N THR A 191 -13.31 -16.86 -4.77
CA THR A 191 -14.24 -17.86 -5.34
C THR A 191 -15.62 -17.26 -5.60
N HIS A 192 -16.18 -17.53 -6.77
CA HIS A 192 -17.52 -17.13 -7.18
C HIS A 192 -18.50 -18.30 -7.18
N SER A 193 -19.80 -17.98 -7.21
CA SER A 193 -20.86 -18.96 -7.43
C SER A 193 -21.96 -18.39 -8.33
N PRO A 194 -22.37 -19.09 -9.40
CA PRO A 194 -23.43 -18.61 -10.28
C PRO A 194 -24.79 -18.77 -9.60
N THR A 195 -25.64 -17.74 -9.68
CA THR A 195 -26.98 -17.74 -9.06
C THR A 195 -28.03 -18.52 -9.84
N ARG A 196 -27.67 -18.97 -11.05
CA ARG A 196 -28.48 -19.78 -11.96
C ARG A 196 -27.56 -20.63 -12.82
N ASP A 197 -28.11 -21.63 -13.51
CA ASP A 197 -27.37 -22.38 -14.52
C ASP A 197 -26.84 -21.41 -15.60
N VAL A 198 -25.57 -21.56 -15.95
CA VAL A 198 -24.91 -20.80 -17.01
C VAL A 198 -24.16 -21.74 -17.95
N GLU A 199 -23.91 -21.27 -19.18
CA GLU A 199 -23.06 -21.98 -20.14
C GLU A 199 -21.85 -21.10 -20.46
N ILE A 200 -20.65 -21.69 -20.37
CA ILE A 200 -19.39 -21.02 -20.71
C ILE A 200 -18.62 -21.92 -21.64
N ASN A 201 -18.29 -21.45 -22.85
CA ASN A 201 -17.55 -22.20 -23.87
C ASN A 201 -18.15 -23.60 -24.15
N GLY A 202 -19.48 -23.71 -24.18
CA GLY A 202 -20.20 -24.97 -24.40
C GLY A 202 -20.31 -25.89 -23.16
N TYR A 203 -19.76 -25.48 -22.01
CA TYR A 203 -19.88 -26.21 -20.76
C TYR A 203 -21.00 -25.64 -19.89
N LYS A 204 -21.94 -26.50 -19.50
CA LYS A 204 -22.98 -26.16 -18.54
C LYS A 204 -22.40 -26.15 -17.12
N ILE A 205 -22.52 -25.02 -16.44
CA ILE A 205 -22.14 -24.83 -15.04
C ILE A 205 -23.43 -24.64 -14.22
N PRO A 206 -23.78 -25.60 -13.35
CA PRO A 206 -24.99 -25.50 -12.52
C PRO A 206 -24.95 -24.32 -11.54
N ALA A 207 -26.12 -23.78 -11.21
CA ALA A 207 -26.29 -22.83 -10.10
C ALA A 207 -25.66 -23.37 -8.81
N GLY A 208 -25.03 -22.50 -8.02
CA GLY A 208 -24.40 -22.87 -6.74
C GLY A 208 -23.02 -23.52 -6.87
N SER A 209 -22.52 -23.80 -8.07
CA SER A 209 -21.17 -24.33 -8.27
C SER A 209 -20.09 -23.37 -7.77
N HIS A 210 -18.96 -23.88 -7.29
CA HIS A 210 -17.78 -23.05 -7.02
C HIS A 210 -17.02 -22.77 -8.32
N VAL A 211 -16.76 -21.50 -8.61
CA VAL A 211 -15.99 -21.05 -9.77
C VAL A 211 -14.78 -20.29 -9.27
N ILE A 212 -13.59 -20.82 -9.51
CA ILE A 212 -12.31 -20.25 -9.05
C ILE A 212 -11.60 -19.60 -10.26
N PRO A 213 -11.47 -18.26 -10.30
CA PRO A 213 -10.74 -17.59 -11.37
C PRO A 213 -9.23 -17.82 -11.25
N LEU A 214 -8.60 -18.38 -12.29
CA LEU A 214 -7.16 -18.65 -12.31
C LEU A 214 -6.38 -17.45 -12.86
N ILE A 215 -6.33 -16.34 -12.13
CA ILE A 215 -5.65 -15.09 -12.56
C ILE A 215 -4.18 -15.36 -12.90
N ASN A 216 -3.47 -16.13 -12.07
CA ASN A 216 -2.06 -16.43 -12.35
C ASN A 216 -1.87 -17.20 -13.67
N SER A 217 -2.80 -18.09 -14.02
CA SER A 217 -2.75 -18.79 -15.31
C SER A 217 -2.86 -17.82 -16.49
N VAL A 218 -3.72 -16.80 -16.39
CA VAL A 218 -3.82 -15.74 -17.42
C VAL A 218 -2.55 -14.90 -17.47
N HIS A 219 -2.01 -14.51 -16.30
CA HIS A 219 -0.81 -13.69 -16.20
C HIS A 219 0.48 -14.41 -16.63
N MET A 220 0.49 -15.75 -16.61
CA MET A 220 1.64 -16.57 -16.99
C MET A 220 1.44 -17.36 -18.29
N ASP A 221 0.32 -17.17 -19.00
CA ASP A 221 0.04 -17.88 -20.26
C ASP A 221 1.03 -17.42 -21.36
N PRO A 222 1.88 -18.31 -21.90
CA PRO A 222 2.82 -17.96 -22.97
C PRO A 222 2.14 -17.58 -24.29
N ASN A 223 0.85 -17.89 -24.48
CA ASN A 223 0.09 -17.44 -25.64
C ASN A 223 -0.38 -15.98 -25.51
N LEU A 224 -0.45 -15.44 -24.30
CA LEU A 224 -0.85 -14.06 -24.00
C LEU A 224 0.34 -13.17 -23.67
N TRP A 225 1.37 -13.73 -23.04
CA TRP A 225 2.55 -13.02 -22.57
C TRP A 225 3.82 -13.65 -23.12
N ASP A 226 4.51 -12.95 -24.03
CA ASP A 226 5.84 -13.37 -24.47
C ASP A 226 6.81 -13.42 -23.27
N LYS A 227 7.50 -14.55 -23.10
CA LYS A 227 8.39 -14.87 -21.97
C LYS A 227 7.73 -14.47 -20.63
N PRO A 228 6.67 -15.18 -20.20
CA PRO A 228 5.88 -14.78 -19.04
C PRO A 228 6.69 -14.77 -17.74
N GLU A 229 7.75 -15.58 -17.68
CA GLU A 229 8.62 -15.69 -16.52
C GLU A 229 9.67 -14.56 -16.41
N GLU A 230 9.92 -13.82 -17.49
CA GLU A 230 10.87 -12.71 -17.51
C GLU A 230 10.20 -11.44 -16.98
N PHE A 231 10.83 -10.78 -15.99
CA PHE A 231 10.39 -9.48 -15.51
C PHE A 231 10.77 -8.41 -16.54
N ARG A 232 9.80 -7.97 -17.34
CA ARG A 232 10.05 -7.09 -18.48
C ARG A 232 9.02 -5.95 -18.54
N PRO A 233 9.24 -4.84 -17.80
CA PRO A 233 8.33 -3.69 -17.78
C PRO A 233 7.98 -3.14 -19.17
N SER A 234 8.94 -3.17 -20.10
CA SER A 234 8.76 -2.66 -21.48
C SER A 234 7.60 -3.31 -22.25
N ARG A 235 7.07 -4.45 -21.81
CA ARG A 235 5.87 -5.06 -22.41
C ARG A 235 4.59 -4.21 -22.27
N PHE A 236 4.57 -3.29 -21.30
CA PHE A 236 3.47 -2.36 -21.09
C PHE A 236 3.71 -1.02 -21.77
N VAL A 237 4.77 -0.86 -22.57
CA VAL A 237 5.09 0.41 -23.24
C VAL A 237 5.02 0.18 -24.76
N ASP A 238 4.22 1.00 -25.44
CA ASP A 238 4.11 0.94 -26.91
C ASP A 238 5.27 1.65 -27.62
N SER A 239 5.30 1.58 -28.95
CA SER A 239 6.35 2.22 -29.77
C SER A 239 6.39 3.75 -29.66
N GLU A 240 5.33 4.39 -29.14
CA GLU A 240 5.28 5.83 -28.88
C GLU A 240 5.75 6.17 -27.45
N GLY A 241 6.14 5.18 -26.65
CA GLY A 241 6.52 5.37 -25.26
C GLY A 241 5.34 5.49 -24.30
N LYS A 242 4.11 5.19 -24.74
CA LYS A 242 2.91 5.27 -23.91
C LYS A 242 2.61 3.95 -23.22
N VAL A 243 2.10 4.03 -22.00
CA VAL A 243 1.72 2.83 -21.25
C VAL A 243 0.42 2.25 -21.80
N ARG A 244 0.43 0.96 -22.12
CA ARG A 244 -0.70 0.18 -22.63
C ARG A 244 -0.90 -1.05 -21.75
N ARG A 245 -2.16 -1.28 -21.38
CA ARG A 245 -2.58 -2.43 -20.58
C ARG A 245 -3.41 -3.35 -21.48
N PRO A 246 -2.96 -4.57 -21.77
CA PRO A 246 -3.77 -5.51 -22.53
C PRO A 246 -5.03 -5.90 -21.72
N GLU A 247 -6.12 -6.25 -22.40
CA GLU A 247 -7.40 -6.60 -21.74
C GLU A 247 -7.30 -7.80 -20.80
N TYR A 248 -6.35 -8.71 -21.05
CA TYR A 248 -6.06 -9.88 -20.22
C TYR A 248 -5.15 -9.57 -19.02
N PHE A 249 -4.73 -8.32 -18.81
CA PHE A 249 -4.08 -7.88 -17.57
C PHE A 249 -5.14 -7.55 -16.52
N ILE A 250 -5.38 -8.48 -15.60
CA ILE A 250 -6.52 -8.46 -14.67
C ILE A 250 -6.10 -8.63 -13.19
N PRO A 251 -5.11 -7.88 -12.67
CA PRO A 251 -4.64 -8.05 -11.29
C PRO A 251 -5.68 -7.70 -10.22
N PHE A 252 -6.74 -6.98 -10.60
CA PHE A 252 -7.86 -6.61 -9.73
C PHE A 252 -9.14 -7.41 -10.02
N GLY A 253 -9.06 -8.45 -10.86
CA GLY A 253 -10.22 -9.17 -11.38
C GLY A 253 -11.03 -8.33 -12.38
N VAL A 254 -12.22 -8.82 -12.74
CA VAL A 254 -13.15 -8.17 -13.68
C VAL A 254 -14.62 -8.34 -13.26
N GLY A 255 -15.50 -7.53 -13.85
CA GLY A 255 -16.95 -7.63 -13.64
C GLY A 255 -17.44 -7.06 -12.31
N ARG A 256 -18.61 -7.52 -11.84
CA ARG A 256 -19.32 -6.95 -10.67
C ARG A 256 -18.58 -7.06 -9.32
N ARG A 257 -17.58 -7.93 -9.23
CA ARG A 257 -16.74 -8.12 -8.03
C ARG A 257 -15.28 -7.77 -8.30
N MET A 258 -15.01 -6.96 -9.32
CA MET A 258 -13.70 -6.33 -9.47
C MET A 258 -13.35 -5.59 -8.17
N CYS A 259 -12.06 -5.58 -7.83
CA CYS A 259 -11.56 -4.95 -6.61
C CYS A 259 -12.10 -3.52 -6.45
N LEU A 260 -12.77 -3.26 -5.33
CA LEU A 260 -13.30 -1.94 -4.99
C LEU A 260 -12.18 -0.91 -4.80
N GLY A 261 -11.00 -1.35 -4.37
CA GLY A 261 -9.86 -0.50 -4.03
C GLY A 261 -8.86 -0.29 -5.15
N ASP A 262 -9.17 -0.62 -6.42
CA ASP A 262 -8.18 -0.60 -7.50
C ASP A 262 -7.57 0.79 -7.75
N ILE A 263 -8.37 1.86 -7.66
CA ILE A 263 -7.91 3.25 -7.80
C ILE A 263 -6.94 3.60 -6.66
N LEU A 264 -7.35 3.37 -5.41
CA LEU A 264 -6.53 3.64 -4.23
C LEU A 264 -5.23 2.83 -4.26
N ALA A 265 -5.33 1.55 -4.63
CA ALA A 265 -4.18 0.67 -4.75
C ALA A 265 -3.15 1.18 -5.77
N LYS A 266 -3.59 1.61 -6.96
CA LYS A 266 -2.69 2.18 -7.97
C LYS A 266 -1.99 3.43 -7.44
N MET A 267 -2.72 4.31 -6.74
CA MET A 267 -2.17 5.53 -6.14
C MET A 267 -1.13 5.21 -5.06
N GLU A 268 -1.44 4.31 -4.13
CA GLU A 268 -0.53 3.92 -3.05
C GLU A 268 0.72 3.23 -3.59
N LEU A 269 0.55 2.25 -4.48
CA LEU A 269 1.68 1.55 -5.10
C LEU A 269 2.60 2.51 -5.81
N PHE A 270 2.06 3.46 -6.58
CA PHE A 270 2.87 4.47 -7.25
C PHE A 270 3.57 5.40 -6.25
N LEU A 271 2.84 6.00 -5.31
CA LEU A 271 3.43 6.98 -4.38
C LEU A 271 4.52 6.34 -3.51
N PHE A 272 4.27 5.15 -2.96
CA PHE A 272 5.27 4.45 -2.17
C PHE A 272 6.46 4.02 -3.01
N PHE A 273 6.22 3.37 -4.17
CA PHE A 273 7.31 2.90 -5.02
C PHE A 273 8.16 4.06 -5.56
N ALA A 274 7.53 5.07 -6.15
CA ALA A 274 8.21 6.22 -6.71
C ALA A 274 9.00 6.98 -5.64
N SER A 275 8.38 7.25 -4.47
CA SER A 275 9.08 7.92 -3.37
C SER A 275 10.27 7.11 -2.86
N PHE A 276 10.13 5.78 -2.79
CA PHE A 276 11.19 4.90 -2.31
C PHE A 276 12.37 4.85 -3.30
N MET A 277 12.09 4.65 -4.60
CA MET A 277 13.11 4.69 -5.65
C MET A 277 13.77 6.07 -5.75
N HIS A 278 12.99 7.14 -5.60
CA HIS A 278 13.50 8.50 -5.64
C HIS A 278 14.41 8.81 -4.43
N THR A 279 14.12 8.26 -3.26
CA THR A 279 14.82 8.64 -2.01
C THR A 279 15.96 7.70 -1.65
N PHE A 280 15.98 6.46 -2.13
CA PHE A 280 16.95 5.46 -1.71
C PHE A 280 17.53 4.64 -2.86
N ASN A 281 18.80 4.27 -2.73
CA ASN A 281 19.38 3.14 -3.41
C ASN A 281 19.20 1.91 -2.52
N ILE A 282 18.73 0.81 -3.12
CA ILE A 282 18.40 -0.42 -2.44
C ILE A 282 19.40 -1.48 -2.86
N THR A 283 20.03 -2.11 -1.89
CA THR A 283 21.04 -3.15 -2.12
C THR A 283 20.85 -4.29 -1.14
N LEU A 284 21.44 -5.44 -1.45
CA LEU A 284 21.53 -6.54 -0.50
C LEU A 284 22.65 -6.26 0.52
N PRO A 285 22.46 -6.60 1.81
CA PRO A 285 23.57 -6.64 2.75
C PRO A 285 24.66 -7.59 2.26
N GLU A 286 25.92 -7.31 2.60
CA GLU A 286 27.06 -8.11 2.17
C GLU A 286 26.90 -9.59 2.58
N GLY A 287 27.12 -10.50 1.63
CA GLY A 287 27.00 -11.95 1.86
C GLY A 287 25.58 -12.51 1.90
N HIS A 288 24.53 -11.68 1.76
CA HIS A 288 23.15 -12.17 1.70
C HIS A 288 22.77 -12.70 0.30
N PRO A 289 21.99 -13.79 0.21
CA PRO A 289 21.54 -14.32 -1.07
C PRO A 289 20.48 -13.44 -1.72
N MET A 290 20.32 -13.56 -3.04
CA MET A 290 19.25 -12.90 -3.78
C MET A 290 17.86 -13.41 -3.30
N PRO A 291 16.89 -12.52 -3.01
CA PRO A 291 15.58 -12.93 -2.46
C PRO A 291 14.85 -13.90 -3.37
N SER A 292 14.29 -14.98 -2.83
CA SER A 292 13.60 -16.04 -3.60
C SER A 292 12.48 -15.48 -4.49
N LEU A 293 12.28 -16.07 -5.68
CA LEU A 293 11.07 -15.86 -6.49
C LEU A 293 9.94 -16.82 -6.10
N LYS A 294 10.19 -17.75 -5.19
CA LYS A 294 9.15 -18.61 -4.63
C LYS A 294 8.40 -17.82 -3.57
N GLY A 295 7.08 -17.81 -3.68
CA GLY A 295 6.21 -17.18 -2.70
C GLY A 295 5.72 -18.14 -1.63
N ASN A 296 5.48 -17.63 -0.44
CA ASN A 296 4.77 -18.31 0.63
C ASN A 296 3.27 -18.29 0.31
N VAL A 297 2.64 -19.47 0.35
CA VAL A 297 1.22 -19.62 0.04
C VAL A 297 0.37 -19.20 1.23
N GLY A 298 -0.55 -18.28 1.00
CA GLY A 298 -1.61 -17.84 1.91
C GLY A 298 -2.83 -17.36 1.13
N ALA A 299 -3.65 -16.49 1.72
CA ALA A 299 -4.67 -15.75 0.95
C ALA A 299 -4.03 -14.87 -0.13
N THR A 300 -2.87 -14.30 0.16
CA THR A 300 -1.95 -13.68 -0.80
C THR A 300 -0.68 -14.52 -0.91
N ILE A 301 0.06 -14.35 -2.01
CA ILE A 301 1.39 -14.92 -2.20
C ILE A 301 2.42 -13.89 -1.78
N THR A 302 3.08 -14.10 -0.64
CA THR A 302 4.11 -13.18 -0.11
C THR A 302 5.52 -13.67 -0.45
N PRO A 303 6.52 -12.80 -0.63
CA PRO A 303 7.90 -13.26 -0.78
C PRO A 303 8.43 -13.85 0.54
N GLU A 304 9.44 -14.72 0.45
CA GLU A 304 10.24 -15.11 1.62
C GLU A 304 10.88 -13.88 2.28
N SER A 305 11.12 -13.91 3.59
CA SER A 305 11.77 -12.80 4.30
C SER A 305 13.15 -12.50 3.72
N PHE A 306 13.44 -11.22 3.49
CA PHE A 306 14.72 -10.74 2.98
C PHE A 306 15.12 -9.44 3.67
N ASN A 307 16.42 -9.15 3.68
CA ASN A 307 16.99 -7.93 4.22
C ASN A 307 17.51 -7.05 3.08
N VAL A 308 17.43 -5.73 3.28
CA VAL A 308 17.96 -4.73 2.34
C VAL A 308 18.74 -3.67 3.10
N CYS A 309 19.74 -3.09 2.43
CA CYS A 309 20.41 -1.87 2.84
C CYS A 309 19.83 -0.70 2.05
N LEU A 310 19.37 0.33 2.75
CA LEU A 310 18.86 1.56 2.16
C LEU A 310 19.90 2.66 2.33
N THR A 311 20.44 3.13 1.21
CA THR A 311 21.36 4.27 1.20
C THR A 311 20.66 5.49 0.61
N PRO A 312 20.58 6.63 1.32
CA PRO A 312 19.86 7.80 0.82
C PRO A 312 20.42 8.32 -0.51
N ARG A 313 19.53 8.67 -1.43
CA ARG A 313 19.78 9.49 -2.62
C ARG A 313 19.40 10.93 -2.25
N PRO A 314 20.35 11.86 -2.09
CA PRO A 314 20.04 13.19 -1.59
C PRO A 314 18.99 13.93 -2.42
N LEU A 315 18.05 14.60 -1.76
CA LEU A 315 17.23 15.65 -2.37
C LEU A 315 18.01 16.97 -2.26
N ILE A 316 17.97 17.79 -3.31
CA ILE A 316 18.56 19.13 -3.30
C ILE A 316 17.67 20.01 -2.41
N ASN A 317 18.15 20.31 -1.21
CA ASN A 317 17.52 21.30 -0.33
C ASN A 317 17.51 22.68 -1.01
N VAL A 318 16.34 23.13 -1.46
CA VAL A 318 16.15 24.50 -2.00
C VAL A 318 16.39 25.56 -0.91
N ASN A 319 16.43 25.18 0.37
CA ASN A 319 16.61 26.09 1.50
C ASN A 319 18.07 26.27 1.98
N GLU A 320 19.04 25.51 1.48
CA GLU A 320 20.45 25.70 1.89
C GLU A 320 21.18 26.83 1.13
N LYS A 321 20.59 27.34 0.03
CA LYS A 321 21.19 28.45 -0.74
C LYS A 321 20.95 29.85 -0.16
N LYS A 322 20.17 30.02 0.91
CA LYS A 322 19.97 31.33 1.55
C LYS A 322 20.93 31.66 2.70
N HIS A 323 21.71 30.69 3.20
CA HIS A 323 22.63 30.93 4.33
C HIS A 323 24.11 30.99 3.98
N THR A 324 24.49 30.78 2.71
CA THR A 324 25.90 30.79 2.28
C THR A 324 26.33 32.06 1.51
N GLN A 325 25.48 33.09 1.39
CA GLN A 325 25.82 34.36 0.73
C GLN A 325 25.88 35.60 1.66
N THR A 326 25.70 35.44 2.97
CA THR A 326 25.79 36.57 3.94
C THR A 326 26.99 36.53 4.88
N SER A 327 27.96 35.62 4.70
CA SER A 327 29.13 35.49 5.59
C SER A 327 30.49 35.85 4.98
N THR A 328 30.52 36.56 3.84
CA THR A 328 31.78 37.03 3.23
C THR A 328 31.73 38.50 2.83
N THR A 329 31.54 39.41 3.79
CA THR A 329 32.01 40.80 3.69
C THR A 329 32.09 41.43 5.09
N SER A 330 33.18 41.20 5.82
CA SER A 330 33.73 42.17 6.80
C SER A 330 35.02 41.66 7.44
N SER A 331 36.17 41.84 6.78
CA SER A 331 37.47 41.99 7.48
C SER A 331 38.59 42.34 6.50
N SER A 332 38.88 43.63 6.33
CA SER A 332 40.26 44.13 6.11
C SER A 332 40.26 45.66 5.91
N SER A 333 40.76 46.39 6.91
CA SER A 333 41.71 47.50 6.67
C SER A 333 42.17 48.08 8.01
N SER A 334 43.44 47.87 8.32
CA SER A 334 44.21 48.55 9.35
C SER A 334 45.26 49.44 8.67
N THR A 335 45.39 50.72 9.07
CA THR A 335 46.69 51.45 9.10
C THR A 335 46.62 52.81 9.83
N THR A 336 47.24 52.84 11.02
CA THR A 336 48.27 53.77 11.55
C THR A 336 48.16 55.31 11.64
N ALA A 337 48.70 55.79 12.79
CA ALA A 337 49.43 57.05 13.09
C ALA A 337 48.57 58.28 13.50
N SER A 338 48.88 59.16 14.47
CA SER A 338 50.06 59.43 15.32
C SER A 338 49.71 60.41 16.47
N THR A 339 50.43 60.32 17.60
CA THR A 339 50.90 61.39 18.55
C THR A 339 49.97 62.37 19.32
N ALA A 340 50.24 62.44 20.65
CA ALA A 340 50.65 63.62 21.46
C ALA A 340 49.71 64.21 22.56
N THR A 341 50.14 63.99 23.81
CA THR A 341 50.24 64.88 24.99
C THR A 341 49.04 65.65 25.60
N ALA A 342 48.77 65.27 26.87
CA ALA A 342 48.87 66.06 28.11
C ALA A 342 47.74 67.02 28.59
N LYS A 343 47.43 66.84 29.91
CA LYS A 343 46.90 67.79 30.93
C LYS A 343 45.45 68.26 30.74
N SER A 344 44.62 68.54 31.75
CA SER A 344 44.62 68.43 33.22
C SER A 344 43.26 68.94 33.71
N SER A 345 42.82 68.55 34.92
CA SER A 345 41.87 69.26 35.84
C SER A 345 40.43 69.52 35.34
N SER A 346 39.35 69.46 36.11
CA SER A 346 39.07 69.40 37.56
C SER A 346 37.54 69.35 37.77
N SER A 347 37.12 68.97 38.99
CA SER A 347 35.90 69.40 39.75
C SER A 347 34.52 69.07 39.15
N SER A 348 33.72 68.15 39.70
CA SER A 348 32.98 68.11 40.98
C SER A 348 31.66 68.91 41.01
N SER A 349 30.55 68.19 41.21
CA SER A 349 29.30 68.52 41.96
C SER A 349 28.19 67.61 41.39
N SER A 350 27.44 66.80 42.14
CA SER A 350 26.70 67.10 43.37
C SER A 350 26.33 65.79 44.10
N HIS A 351 26.41 65.85 45.43
CA HIS A 351 25.97 64.96 46.51
C HIS A 351 25.93 63.43 46.36
#